data_AF-A0A1C5G9M8-F1
#
_entry.id   AF-A0A1C5G9M8-F1
#
_cell.length_a   1.000
_cell.length_b   1.000
_cell.length_c   1.000
_cell.angle_alpha   90.00
_cell.angle_beta   90.00
_cell.angle_gamma   90.00
#
_symmetry.space_group_name_H-M   'P 1'
#
loop_
_entity.id
_entity.type
_entity.pdbx_description
1 polymer ?
#
loop_
_entity_poly.entity_id
_entity_poly.type
_entity_poly.pdbx_seq_one_letter_code
_entity_poly.pdbx_strand_id
1 'polypeptide(L)'
;MTFTFDGRPVPTDGRRTIAAALLAAGIRSWRRTRVGARPRGIFCGIGICFDCLVRVNGTPSQRACLVVARPGDVVETHDDGGPRP
;
A
#
# COMPACT_ATOMS: atom_id res chain seq x y z
N MET A 1 17.31 -3.83 -5.88
CA MET A 1 16.09 -4.33 -6.56
C MET A 1 14.94 -3.41 -6.20
N THR A 2 13.95 -3.24 -7.09
CA THR A 2 12.84 -2.29 -6.90
C THR A 2 11.50 -2.92 -7.25
N PHE A 3 10.44 -2.40 -6.63
CA PHE A 3 9.06 -2.52 -7.10
C PHE A 3 8.55 -1.12 -7.47
N THR A 4 7.38 -1.00 -8.10
CA THR A 4 6.79 0.31 -8.41
C THR A 4 5.62 0.62 -7.48
N PHE A 5 5.53 1.87 -7.03
CA PHE A 5 4.40 2.42 -6.29
C PHE A 5 3.84 3.64 -7.02
N ASP A 6 2.64 3.53 -7.59
CA ASP A 6 2.05 4.53 -8.51
C ASP A 6 3.04 4.93 -9.63
N GLY A 7 3.72 3.94 -10.21
CA GLY A 7 4.73 4.15 -11.24
C GLY A 7 6.09 4.66 -10.73
N ARG A 8 6.23 5.03 -9.44
CA ARG A 8 7.52 5.45 -8.86
C ARG A 8 8.32 4.25 -8.35
N PRO A 9 9.61 4.12 -8.66
CA PRO A 9 10.41 3.02 -8.15
C PRO A 9 10.64 3.15 -6.64
N VAL A 10 10.42 2.05 -5.91
CA VAL A 10 10.67 1.94 -4.47
C VAL A 10 11.68 0.82 -4.21
N PRO A 11 12.78 1.08 -3.47
CA PRO A 11 13.75 0.05 -3.11
C PRO A 11 13.12 -1.07 -2.28
N THR A 12 13.49 -2.32 -2.58
CA THR A 12 13.15 -3.49 -1.77
C THR A 12 14.32 -4.46 -1.66
N ASP A 13 14.38 -5.14 -0.52
CA ASP A 13 15.29 -6.26 -0.23
C ASP A 13 14.60 -7.64 -0.41
N GLY A 14 13.33 -7.66 -0.81
CA GLY A 14 12.54 -8.89 -0.97
C GLY A 14 12.13 -9.55 0.35
N ARG A 15 12.41 -8.92 1.49
CA ARG A 15 12.13 -9.45 2.84
C ARG A 15 11.12 -8.59 3.59
N ARG A 16 11.12 -7.28 3.34
CA ARG A 16 10.19 -6.33 3.95
C ARG A 16 8.79 -6.43 3.34
N THR A 17 7.79 -6.11 4.14
CA THR A 17 6.43 -5.90 3.64
C THR A 17 6.37 -4.62 2.79
N ILE A 18 5.36 -4.53 1.92
CA ILE A 18 5.10 -3.33 1.11
C ILE A 18 4.99 -2.11 2.01
N ALA A 19 4.24 -2.20 3.11
CA ALA A 19 4.11 -1.09 4.05
C ALA A 19 5.46 -0.67 4.67
N ALA A 20 6.31 -1.63 5.06
CA ALA A 20 7.62 -1.34 5.61
C ALA A 20 8.56 -0.71 4.56
N ALA A 21 8.49 -1.15 3.31
CA ALA A 21 9.26 -0.57 2.22
C ALA A 21 8.81 0.87 1.89
N LEU A 22 7.49 1.11 1.83
CA LEU A 22 6.93 2.46 1.63
C LEU A 22 7.32 3.41 2.77
N LEU A 23 7.25 2.96 4.02
CA LEU A 23 7.71 3.74 5.17
C LEU A 23 9.20 4.09 5.08
N ALA A 24 10.05 3.13 4.73
CA ALA A 24 11.49 3.36 4.55
C ALA A 24 11.78 4.35 3.41
N ALA A 25 10.92 4.41 2.39
CA ALA A 25 10.96 5.40 1.32
C ALA A 25 10.31 6.76 1.69
N GLY A 26 9.89 6.95 2.94
CA GLY A 26 9.27 8.19 3.43
C GLY A 26 7.78 8.35 3.09
N ILE A 27 7.16 7.34 2.46
CA ILE A 27 5.74 7.36 2.09
C ILE A 27 4.93 6.87 3.28
N ARG A 28 4.17 7.77 3.92
CA ARG A 28 3.36 7.46 5.12
C ARG A 28 1.87 7.31 4.85
N SER A 29 1.41 7.78 3.69
CA SER A 29 0.01 7.72 3.27
C SER A 29 -0.07 7.28 1.82
N TRP A 30 -0.93 6.31 1.54
CA TRP A 30 -1.10 5.68 0.22
C TRP A 30 -2.55 5.24 -0.03
N ARG A 31 -3.48 5.75 0.76
CA ARG A 31 -4.91 5.77 0.46
C ARG A 31 -5.58 6.92 1.21
N ARG A 32 -6.84 7.18 0.90
CA ARG A 32 -7.63 8.21 1.58
C ARG A 32 -8.96 7.60 2.05
N THR A 33 -9.46 8.06 3.20
CA THR A 33 -10.80 7.64 3.63
C THR A 33 -11.84 8.15 2.66
N ARG A 34 -12.85 7.32 2.39
CA ARG A 34 -14.01 7.70 1.57
C ARG A 34 -14.66 9.00 2.03
N VAL A 35 -14.89 9.15 3.33
CA VAL A 35 -15.48 10.36 3.92
C VAL A 35 -14.36 11.29 4.39
N GLY A 36 -14.37 12.54 3.92
CA GLY A 36 -13.44 13.57 4.33
C GLY A 36 -12.01 13.42 3.80
N ALA A 37 -11.76 12.45 2.90
CA ALA A 37 -10.48 12.27 2.20
C ALA A 37 -9.27 12.28 3.15
N ARG A 38 -9.36 11.71 4.35
CA ARG A 38 -8.27 11.74 5.32
C ARG A 38 -7.15 10.78 4.89
N PRO A 39 -5.88 11.20 4.97
CA PRO A 39 -4.75 10.35 4.58
C PRO A 39 -4.67 9.11 5.48
N ARG A 40 -4.41 7.96 4.85
CA ARG A 40 -4.31 6.65 5.51
C ARG A 40 -3.14 5.86 4.95
N GLY A 41 -2.55 5.05 5.81
CA GLY A 41 -1.41 4.18 5.53
C GLY A 41 -1.32 3.08 6.58
N ILE A 42 -0.12 2.72 6.98
CA ILE A 42 0.07 1.73 8.05
C ILE A 42 -0.27 2.31 9.43
N PHE A 43 -1.11 1.59 10.17
CA PHE A 43 -1.47 1.90 11.55
C PHE A 43 -1.17 0.71 12.46
N CYS A 44 -1.94 -0.39 12.36
CA CYS A 44 -1.78 -1.54 13.26
C CYS A 44 -0.58 -2.45 12.93
N GLY A 45 -0.10 -2.47 11.68
CA GLY A 45 0.97 -3.37 11.22
C GLY A 45 0.63 -4.88 11.20
N ILE A 46 -0.50 -5.30 11.78
CA ILE A 46 -0.89 -6.72 11.94
C ILE A 46 -2.08 -7.16 11.08
N GLY A 47 -2.62 -6.27 10.25
CA GLY A 47 -3.67 -6.60 9.28
C GLY A 47 -5.12 -6.54 9.75
N ILE A 48 -5.39 -6.00 10.94
CA ILE A 48 -6.77 -5.90 11.50
C ILE A 48 -7.48 -4.58 11.18
N CYS A 49 -6.76 -3.48 10.99
CA CYS A 49 -7.37 -2.14 10.83
C CYS A 49 -7.85 -1.80 9.41
N PHE A 50 -7.40 -2.53 8.40
CA PHE A 50 -7.65 -2.24 6.98
C PHE A 50 -7.22 -0.84 6.51
N ASP A 51 -6.37 -0.13 7.27
CA ASP A 51 -6.01 1.23 6.89
C ASP A 51 -4.90 1.33 5.82
N CYS A 52 -4.23 0.21 5.52
CA CYS A 52 -3.07 0.12 4.64
C CYS A 52 -3.35 -0.56 3.30
N LEU A 53 -4.58 -0.48 2.81
CA LEU A 53 -4.97 -1.16 1.56
C LEU A 53 -4.20 -0.60 0.35
N VAL A 54 -3.82 -1.50 -0.55
CA VAL A 54 -3.15 -1.26 -1.84
C VAL A 54 -3.67 -2.22 -2.90
N ARG A 55 -3.37 -1.94 -4.17
CA ARG A 55 -3.52 -2.90 -5.27
C ARG A 55 -2.18 -3.59 -5.56
N VAL A 56 -2.21 -4.90 -5.40
CA VAL A 56 -1.24 -5.99 -5.64
C VAL A 56 -1.13 -6.56 -7.04
N ASN A 57 -0.35 -6.05 -8.00
CA ASN A 57 -0.28 -6.65 -9.35
C ASN A 57 -1.68 -6.83 -9.96
N GLY A 58 -2.50 -5.78 -9.92
CA GLY A 58 -3.92 -5.83 -10.32
C GLY A 58 -4.89 -6.31 -9.24
N THR A 59 -4.45 -7.02 -8.21
CA THR A 59 -5.31 -7.55 -7.13
C THR A 59 -5.65 -6.45 -6.11
N PRO A 60 -6.92 -6.02 -5.97
CA PRO A 60 -7.29 -4.94 -5.06
C PRO A 60 -7.30 -5.37 -3.59
N SER A 61 -7.48 -4.39 -2.70
CA SER A 61 -7.77 -4.58 -1.28
C SER A 61 -6.76 -5.46 -0.54
N GLN A 62 -5.50 -5.44 -0.97
CA GLN A 62 -4.42 -6.12 -0.29
C GLN A 62 -3.91 -5.29 0.88
N ARG A 63 -3.64 -5.94 2.01
CA ARG A 63 -3.10 -5.26 3.19
C ARG A 63 -1.59 -5.14 3.03
N ALA A 64 -1.10 -3.92 2.76
CA ALA A 64 0.33 -3.68 2.54
C ALA A 64 1.22 -4.15 3.71
N CYS A 65 0.66 -4.20 4.94
CA CYS A 65 1.37 -4.71 6.12
C CYS A 65 1.56 -6.24 6.15
N LEU A 66 0.85 -7.01 5.32
CA LEU A 66 0.93 -8.48 5.29
C LEU A 66 1.59 -9.01 4.01
N VAL A 67 1.74 -8.18 2.98
CA VAL A 67 2.31 -8.59 1.69
C VAL A 67 3.80 -8.23 1.65
N VAL A 68 4.65 -9.22 1.37
CA VAL A 68 6.09 -9.01 1.14
C VAL A 68 6.32 -8.32 -0.21
N ALA A 69 7.10 -7.24 -0.23
CA ALA A 69 7.41 -6.50 -1.45
C ALA A 69 8.48 -7.23 -2.27
N ARG A 70 8.10 -7.77 -3.42
CA ARG A 70 9.02 -8.48 -4.32
C ARG A 70 9.54 -7.56 -5.42
N PRO A 71 10.78 -7.77 -5.88
CA PRO A 71 11.28 -7.10 -7.07
C PRO A 71 10.32 -7.27 -8.25
N GLY A 72 9.98 -6.17 -8.93
CA GLY A 72 9.06 -6.17 -10.07
C GLY A 72 7.58 -6.08 -9.73
N ASP A 73 7.19 -6.10 -8.45
CA ASP A 73 5.78 -5.85 -8.08
C ASP A 73 5.31 -4.48 -8.58
N VAL A 74 4.07 -4.43 -9.05
CA VAL A 74 3.34 -3.20 -9.36
C VAL A 74 2.33 -2.96 -8.25
N VAL A 75 2.58 -1.92 -7.46
CA VAL A 75 1.76 -1.51 -6.34
C VAL A 75 1.10 -0.18 -6.65
N GLU A 76 -0.19 -0.08 -6.41
CA GLU A 76 -0.94 1.15 -6.65
C GLU A 76 -1.74 1.53 -5.41
N THR A 77 -1.92 2.84 -5.22
CA THR A 77 -2.81 3.44 -4.22
C THR A 77 -4.19 2.77 -4.32
N HIS A 78 -4.72 2.33 -3.18
CA HIS A 78 -6.10 1.84 -3.14
C HIS A 78 -7.05 3.02 -3.10
N ASP A 79 -7.71 3.30 -4.21
CA ASP A 79 -8.88 4.16 -4.21
C ASP A 79 -10.10 3.33 -3.83
N ASP A 80 -10.67 3.65 -2.67
CA ASP A 80 -11.95 3.13 -2.19
C ASP A 80 -13.04 3.74 -3.10
N GLY A 81 -13.15 3.28 -4.36
CA GLY A 81 -14.07 3.83 -5.37
C GLY A 81 -15.42 4.22 -4.78
N GLY A 82 -15.88 5.44 -5.12
CA GLY A 82 -17.00 6.19 -4.52
C GLY A 82 -18.29 5.40 -4.26
N PRO A 83 -19.29 6.00 -3.55
CA PRO A 83 -20.41 5.30 -2.89
C PRO A 83 -20.90 4.06 -3.65
N ARG A 84 -20.92 2.89 -2.98
CA ARG A 84 -21.62 1.74 -3.56
C ARG A 84 -23.10 2.09 -3.40
N PRO A 85 -23.92 2.02 -4.47
CA PRO A 85 -25.34 2.34 -4.39
C PRO A 85 -26.05 1.48 -3.35
#